data_AF-A0A143C3W6-F1
#
_entry.id   AF-A0A143C3W6-F1
#
_cell.length_a   1.000
_cell.length_b   1.000
_cell.length_c   1.000
_cell.angle_alpha   90.00
_cell.angle_beta   90.00
_cell.angle_gamma   90.00
#
_symmetry.space_group_name_H-M   'P 1'
#
loop_
_entity.id
_entity.type
_entity.pdbx_description
1 polymer ?
#
loop_
_entity_poly.entity_id
_entity_poly.type
_entity_poly.pdbx_seq_one_letter_code
_entity_poly.pdbx_strand_id
1 'polypeptide(L)'
;MPEPWEDEDATTPPKDYNLIVPDGWFKLSLDPEHRDRSIIALAEQQFHGVDNAPLLKEQMMRELQKTAKDAYQAGGIELYLSTLRIGPLPLSSSLLVSFAAPGTMPSSSDVHTFADVLGRRGAETTVVKLPVAGGAVREFRSEAASPTTQLGNELPTTTVKYYVPVPATDEWLILSFSTPLDPLARQMVGLFDAVADTLHWT
;
A
#
# COMPACT_ATOMS: atom_id res chain seq x y z
N MET A 1 -3.44 22.27 25.65
CA MET A 1 -2.06 21.82 25.39
C MET A 1 -2.13 20.35 25.09
N PRO A 2 -1.78 19.86 23.89
CA PRO A 2 -1.60 18.43 23.69
C PRO A 2 -0.24 18.05 24.30
N GLU A 3 -0.22 16.94 25.04
CA GLU A 3 0.97 16.46 25.73
C GLU A 3 2.01 15.94 24.73
N PRO A 4 3.31 16.17 24.98
CA PRO A 4 4.38 15.56 24.21
C PRO A 4 4.35 14.06 24.50
N TRP A 5 4.02 13.29 23.48
CA TRP A 5 4.10 11.84 23.52
C TRP A 5 5.58 11.47 23.74
N GLU A 6 5.90 10.88 24.89
CA GLU A 6 7.16 10.16 25.06
C GLU A 6 7.04 8.87 24.25
N ASP A 7 7.47 8.92 22.99
CA ASP A 7 7.84 7.71 22.27
C ASP A 7 9.01 7.11 23.06
N GLU A 8 8.86 5.89 23.58
CA GLU A 8 10.03 5.10 24.01
C GLU A 8 10.93 4.98 22.78
N ASP A 9 11.99 5.79 22.74
CA ASP A 9 12.99 5.81 21.68
C ASP A 9 13.58 4.40 21.55
N ALA A 10 12.98 3.60 20.66
CA ALA A 10 13.51 2.30 20.30
C ALA A 10 14.92 2.53 19.76
N THR A 11 15.93 2.22 20.56
CA THR A 11 17.34 2.60 20.30
C THR A 11 17.99 1.70 19.24
N THR A 12 17.28 0.65 18.79
CA THR A 12 17.75 -0.30 17.79
C THR A 12 16.76 -0.32 16.62
N PRO A 13 17.25 -0.21 15.36
CA PRO A 13 16.39 -0.36 14.19
C PRO A 13 15.67 -1.71 14.21
N PRO A 14 14.37 -1.75 13.90
CA PRO A 14 13.67 -3.02 13.75
C PRO A 14 14.25 -3.81 12.58
N LYS A 15 14.13 -5.14 12.64
CA LYS A 15 14.60 -6.02 11.58
C LYS A 15 13.54 -6.23 10.50
N ASP A 16 12.27 -6.14 10.90
CA ASP A 16 11.14 -6.37 10.02
C ASP A 16 9.90 -5.59 10.49
N TYR A 17 8.82 -5.68 9.72
CA TYR A 17 7.50 -5.19 10.09
C TYR A 17 6.46 -6.28 9.89
N ASN A 18 5.33 -6.12 10.55
CA ASN A 18 4.19 -7.00 10.35
C ASN A 18 2.91 -6.17 10.18
N LEU A 19 2.04 -6.66 9.30
CA LEU A 19 0.82 -6.00 8.90
C LEU A 19 -0.29 -7.03 8.74
N ILE A 20 -1.44 -6.75 9.35
CA ILE A 20 -2.61 -7.63 9.29
C ILE A 20 -3.55 -7.06 8.23
N VAL A 21 -3.81 -7.86 7.20
CA VAL A 21 -4.79 -7.54 6.15
C VAL A 21 -6.05 -8.38 6.34
N PRO A 22 -7.22 -7.91 5.86
CA PRO A 22 -8.45 -8.67 5.93
C PRO A 22 -8.37 -9.99 5.17
N ASP A 23 -9.24 -10.93 5.53
CA ASP A 23 -9.45 -12.14 4.76
C ASP A 23 -9.78 -11.81 3.30
N GLY A 24 -9.26 -12.60 2.35
CA GLY A 24 -9.46 -12.38 0.91
C GLY A 24 -8.47 -11.39 0.27
N TRP A 25 -7.49 -10.88 1.03
CA TRP A 25 -6.33 -10.20 0.48
C TRP A 25 -5.21 -11.21 0.21
N PHE A 26 -4.67 -11.20 -1.00
CA PHE A 26 -3.57 -12.08 -1.39
C PHE A 26 -2.25 -11.31 -1.34
N LYS A 27 -1.25 -11.85 -0.63
CA LYS A 27 0.10 -11.30 -0.53
C LYS A 27 0.99 -11.82 -1.66
N LEU A 28 1.59 -10.91 -2.41
CA LEU A 28 2.56 -11.18 -3.47
C LEU A 28 3.90 -10.57 -3.06
N SER A 29 4.91 -11.42 -2.89
CA SER A 29 6.29 -10.95 -2.69
C SER A 29 6.82 -10.32 -3.98
N LEU A 30 7.44 -9.14 -3.87
CA LEU A 30 8.05 -8.45 -5.00
C LEU A 30 9.51 -8.85 -5.22
N ASP A 31 10.11 -9.56 -4.27
CA ASP A 31 11.45 -10.13 -4.36
C ASP A 31 11.57 -11.04 -5.60
N PRO A 32 12.51 -10.77 -6.53
CA PRO A 32 12.75 -11.60 -7.71
C PRO A 32 12.89 -13.10 -7.42
N GLU A 33 13.40 -13.51 -6.26
CA GLU A 33 13.55 -14.93 -5.90
C GLU A 33 12.21 -15.62 -5.65
N HIS A 34 11.21 -14.88 -5.15
CA HIS A 34 9.92 -15.42 -4.71
C HIS A 34 8.72 -14.95 -5.57
N ARG A 35 8.92 -13.92 -6.40
CA ARG A 35 7.86 -13.24 -7.16
C ARG A 35 7.12 -14.16 -8.11
N ASP A 36 7.84 -14.89 -8.97
CA ASP A 36 7.21 -15.72 -10.00
C ASP A 36 6.37 -16.84 -9.38
N ARG A 37 6.87 -17.45 -8.29
CA ARG A 37 6.11 -18.45 -7.53
C ARG A 37 4.85 -17.86 -6.90
N SER A 38 4.92 -16.64 -6.35
CA SER A 38 3.77 -15.95 -5.76
C SER A 38 2.71 -15.63 -6.81
N ILE A 39 3.11 -15.21 -8.01
CA ILE A 39 2.21 -14.92 -9.13
C ILE A 39 1.50 -16.19 -9.61
N ILE A 40 2.22 -17.30 -9.75
CA ILE A 40 1.63 -18.59 -10.14
C ILE A 40 0.59 -19.03 -9.12
N ALA A 41 0.90 -18.95 -7.83
CA ALA A 41 -0.03 -19.31 -6.76
C ALA A 41 -1.31 -18.47 -6.78
N LEU A 42 -1.19 -17.14 -6.98
CA LEU A 42 -2.33 -16.25 -7.14
C LEU A 42 -3.18 -16.64 -8.36
N ALA A 43 -2.54 -16.88 -9.49
CA ALA A 43 -3.23 -17.26 -10.72
C ALA A 43 -3.91 -18.64 -10.59
N GLU A 44 -3.34 -19.58 -9.86
CA GLU A 44 -3.98 -20.86 -9.58
C GLU A 44 -5.20 -20.71 -8.68
N GLN A 45 -5.09 -19.90 -7.62
CA GLN A 45 -6.20 -19.63 -6.70
C GLN A 45 -7.35 -18.92 -7.41
N GLN A 46 -7.06 -17.89 -8.20
CA GLN A 46 -8.09 -17.06 -8.86
C GLN A 46 -8.85 -17.82 -9.96
N PHE A 47 -8.19 -18.75 -10.64
CA PHE A 47 -8.78 -19.54 -11.72
C PHE A 47 -9.18 -20.95 -11.28
N HIS A 48 -9.16 -21.24 -9.99
CA HIS A 48 -9.58 -22.53 -9.47
C HIS A 48 -11.07 -22.76 -9.79
N GLY A 49 -11.37 -23.80 -10.58
CA GLY A 49 -12.73 -24.12 -11.02
C GLY A 49 -13.27 -23.24 -12.15
N VAL A 50 -12.43 -22.43 -12.79
CA VAL A 50 -12.80 -21.66 -13.98
C VAL A 50 -12.41 -22.44 -15.24
N ASP A 51 -13.40 -23.04 -15.89
CA ASP A 51 -13.20 -23.74 -17.16
C ASP A 51 -12.91 -22.76 -18.31
N ASN A 52 -12.06 -23.20 -19.26
CA ASN A 52 -11.81 -22.51 -20.53
C ASN A 52 -11.26 -21.05 -20.46
N ALA A 53 -10.45 -20.73 -19.46
CA ALA A 53 -9.80 -19.42 -19.34
C ALA A 53 -8.24 -19.40 -19.41
N PRO A 54 -7.55 -20.27 -20.19
CA PRO A 54 -6.08 -20.30 -20.21
C PRO A 54 -5.46 -18.98 -20.72
N LEU A 55 -6.05 -18.39 -21.76
CA LEU A 55 -5.57 -17.11 -22.32
C LEU A 55 -5.72 -15.95 -21.31
N LEU A 56 -6.82 -15.92 -20.56
CA LEU A 56 -7.07 -14.91 -19.54
C LEU A 56 -6.13 -15.08 -18.34
N LYS A 57 -5.87 -16.33 -17.93
CA LYS A 57 -4.88 -16.65 -16.88
C LYS A 57 -3.49 -16.18 -17.29
N GLU A 58 -3.06 -16.48 -18.52
CA GLU A 58 -1.77 -16.01 -19.02
C GLU A 58 -1.68 -14.49 -19.10
N GLN A 59 -2.74 -13.80 -19.54
CA GLN A 59 -2.76 -12.34 -19.59
C GLN A 59 -2.62 -11.74 -18.19
N MET A 60 -3.42 -12.21 -17.22
CA MET A 60 -3.32 -11.77 -15.83
C MET A 60 -1.91 -12.00 -15.27
N MET A 61 -1.30 -13.16 -15.51
CA MET A 61 0.06 -13.46 -15.05
C MET A 61 1.08 -12.49 -15.65
N ARG A 62 0.99 -12.18 -16.95
CA ARG A 62 1.90 -11.23 -17.62
C ARG A 62 1.75 -9.81 -17.06
N GLU A 63 0.52 -9.37 -16.83
CA GLU A 63 0.24 -8.05 -16.24
C GLU A 63 0.77 -7.98 -14.81
N LEU A 64 0.52 -9.00 -13.98
CA LEU A 64 1.07 -9.09 -12.63
C LEU A 64 2.59 -9.10 -12.60
N GLN A 65 3.25 -9.84 -13.50
CA GLN A 65 4.71 -9.85 -13.61
C GLN A 65 5.26 -8.46 -13.93
N LYS A 66 4.62 -7.75 -14.86
CA LYS A 66 5.01 -6.38 -15.21
C LYS A 66 4.85 -5.45 -14.02
N THR A 67 3.66 -5.41 -13.41
CA THR A 67 3.36 -4.54 -12.26
C THR A 67 4.28 -4.84 -11.08
N ALA A 68 4.53 -6.11 -10.77
CA ALA A 68 5.41 -6.49 -9.68
C ALA A 68 6.87 -6.12 -9.94
N LYS A 69 7.34 -6.20 -11.19
CA LYS A 69 8.68 -5.72 -11.57
C LYS A 69 8.81 -4.21 -11.42
N ASP A 70 7.83 -3.47 -11.91
CA ASP A 70 7.81 -2.00 -11.85
C ASP A 70 7.76 -1.53 -10.38
N ALA A 71 6.93 -2.19 -9.55
CA ALA A 71 6.83 -1.93 -8.12
C ALA A 71 8.16 -2.21 -7.39
N TYR A 72 8.81 -3.34 -7.66
CA TYR A 72 10.11 -3.67 -7.07
C TYR A 72 11.18 -2.63 -7.42
N GLN A 73 11.23 -2.18 -8.68
CA GLN A 73 12.16 -1.13 -9.11
C GLN A 73 11.92 0.21 -8.43
N ALA A 74 10.69 0.48 -7.99
CA ALA A 74 10.32 1.68 -7.25
C ALA A 74 10.56 1.56 -5.72
N GLY A 75 11.16 0.46 -5.24
CA GLY A 75 11.39 0.21 -3.81
C GLY A 75 10.28 -0.59 -3.12
N GLY A 76 9.35 -1.15 -3.90
CA GLY A 76 8.30 -2.05 -3.43
C GLY A 76 8.86 -3.37 -2.90
N ILE A 77 8.36 -3.80 -1.74
CA ILE A 77 8.72 -5.06 -1.10
C ILE A 77 7.58 -6.08 -1.18
N GLU A 78 6.33 -5.62 -1.01
CA GLU A 78 5.16 -6.50 -0.98
C GLU A 78 3.97 -5.82 -1.65
N LEU A 79 3.21 -6.60 -2.42
CA LEU A 79 1.96 -6.17 -3.02
C LEU A 79 0.83 -7.05 -2.53
N TYR A 80 -0.20 -6.44 -1.97
CA TYR A 80 -1.42 -7.12 -1.59
C TYR A 80 -2.54 -6.76 -2.57
N LEU A 81 -3.29 -7.77 -2.99
CA LEU A 81 -4.43 -7.60 -3.91
C LEU A 81 -5.69 -8.12 -3.26
N SER A 82 -6.71 -7.26 -3.14
CA SER A 82 -8.04 -7.64 -2.68
C SER A 82 -8.74 -8.46 -3.75
N THR A 83 -9.23 -9.63 -3.35
CA THR A 83 -10.15 -10.46 -4.14
C THR A 83 -11.57 -10.43 -3.60
N LEU A 84 -11.85 -9.49 -2.69
CA LEU A 84 -13.15 -9.33 -2.03
C LEU A 84 -14.26 -9.02 -3.03
N ARG A 85 -15.48 -9.43 -2.69
CA ARG A 85 -16.71 -9.11 -3.44
C ARG A 85 -17.74 -8.53 -2.48
N ILE A 86 -18.38 -7.43 -2.85
CA ILE A 86 -19.58 -6.93 -2.17
C ILE A 86 -20.78 -7.21 -3.07
N GLY A 87 -21.60 -8.17 -2.65
CA GLY A 87 -22.69 -8.68 -3.49
C GLY A 87 -22.17 -9.18 -4.84
N PRO A 88 -22.70 -8.71 -5.97
CA PRO A 88 -22.22 -9.13 -7.30
C PRO A 88 -20.96 -8.39 -7.77
N LEU A 89 -20.53 -7.31 -7.09
CA LEU A 89 -19.45 -6.44 -7.56
C LEU A 89 -18.09 -6.85 -6.95
N PRO A 90 -17.05 -7.10 -7.76
CA PRO A 90 -15.70 -7.29 -7.25
C PRO A 90 -15.16 -5.97 -6.70
N LEU A 91 -14.57 -6.01 -5.50
CA LEU A 91 -13.84 -4.91 -4.92
C LEU A 91 -12.37 -5.01 -5.31
N SER A 92 -12.03 -4.36 -6.42
CA SER A 92 -10.63 -4.15 -6.80
C SER A 92 -9.99 -3.20 -5.80
N SER A 93 -8.99 -3.66 -5.06
CA SER A 93 -8.17 -2.81 -4.20
C SER A 93 -6.79 -3.41 -4.09
N SER A 94 -5.79 -2.56 -3.87
CA SER A 94 -4.42 -3.00 -3.65
C SER A 94 -3.77 -2.23 -2.52
N LEU A 95 -2.77 -2.85 -1.91
CA LEU A 95 -1.83 -2.23 -1.01
C LEU A 95 -0.42 -2.56 -1.50
N LEU A 96 0.36 -1.55 -1.83
CA LEU A 96 1.79 -1.68 -2.06
C LEU A 96 2.53 -1.23 -0.80
N VAL A 97 3.36 -2.10 -0.25
CA VAL A 97 4.34 -1.73 0.77
C VAL A 97 5.68 -1.50 0.08
N SER A 98 6.31 -0.37 0.38
CA SER A 98 7.58 0.04 -0.21
C SER A 98 8.42 0.85 0.77
N PHE A 99 9.74 0.84 0.59
CA PHE A 99 10.59 1.86 1.19
C PHE A 99 10.71 3.07 0.29
N ALA A 100 10.80 4.25 0.88
CA ALA A 100 11.09 5.45 0.13
C ALA A 100 12.47 5.36 -0.53
N ALA A 101 12.57 5.79 -1.79
CA ALA A 101 13.85 5.80 -2.48
C ALA A 101 14.85 6.76 -1.77
N PRO A 102 16.14 6.40 -1.69
CA PRO A 102 17.13 7.25 -1.04
C PRO A 102 17.12 8.69 -1.56
N GLY A 103 17.07 9.66 -0.65
CA GLY A 103 17.04 11.09 -0.97
C GLY A 103 15.71 11.64 -1.48
N THR A 104 14.64 10.84 -1.50
CA THR A 104 13.28 11.34 -1.82
C THR A 104 12.54 11.90 -0.61
N MET A 105 12.94 11.47 0.59
CA MET A 105 12.35 11.87 1.86
C MET A 105 13.31 12.81 2.61
N PRO A 106 12.80 13.66 3.52
CA PRO A 106 13.65 14.41 4.43
C PRO A 106 14.42 13.44 5.32
N SER A 107 15.66 13.80 5.69
CA SER A 107 16.46 13.05 6.66
C SER A 107 15.91 13.11 8.09
N SER A 108 14.84 13.86 8.36
CA SER A 108 14.18 13.85 9.66
C SER A 108 13.02 12.86 9.65
N SER A 109 12.89 12.06 10.70
CA SER A 109 11.69 11.27 11.02
C SER A 109 10.51 12.12 11.53
N ASP A 110 10.66 13.46 11.57
CA ASP A 110 9.59 14.37 11.98
C ASP A 110 8.44 14.41 10.97
N VAL A 111 7.34 13.77 11.37
CA VAL A 111 6.09 13.69 10.61
C VAL A 111 5.40 15.03 10.40
N HIS A 112 5.56 16.01 11.31
CA HIS A 112 4.95 17.32 11.13
C HIS A 112 5.66 18.12 10.05
N THR A 113 6.99 18.16 10.11
CA THR A 113 7.81 18.79 9.07
C THR A 113 7.56 18.14 7.71
N PHE A 114 7.44 16.81 7.66
CA PHE A 114 7.16 16.12 6.40
C PHE A 114 5.76 16.40 5.85
N ALA A 115 4.73 16.40 6.71
CA ALA A 115 3.37 16.77 6.33
C ALA A 115 3.31 18.20 5.76
N ASP A 116 4.00 19.16 6.37
CA ASP A 116 4.08 20.54 5.87
C ASP A 116 4.72 20.61 4.48
N VAL A 117 5.78 19.84 4.22
CA VAL A 117 6.44 19.77 2.91
C VAL A 117 5.49 19.24 1.84
N LEU A 118 4.75 18.17 2.15
CA LEU A 118 3.74 17.61 1.23
C LEU A 118 2.57 18.58 1.02
N GLY A 119 2.07 19.21 2.08
CA GLY A 119 1.00 20.21 2.01
C GLY A 119 1.38 21.41 1.12
N ARG A 120 2.62 21.89 1.18
CA ARG A 120 3.13 22.94 0.27
C ARG A 120 3.17 22.52 -1.19
N ARG A 121 3.22 21.21 -1.49
CA ARG A 121 3.11 20.64 -2.84
C ARG A 121 1.66 20.40 -3.28
N GLY A 122 0.69 20.78 -2.44
CA GLY A 122 -0.74 20.63 -2.71
C GLY A 122 -1.32 19.26 -2.37
N ALA A 123 -0.57 18.43 -1.63
CA ALA A 123 -1.09 17.14 -1.15
C ALA A 123 -2.06 17.34 0.03
N GLU A 124 -3.18 16.62 0.02
CA GLU A 124 -4.08 16.57 1.18
C GLU A 124 -3.48 15.63 2.21
N THR A 125 -2.89 16.19 3.27
CA THR A 125 -2.18 15.42 4.30
C THR A 125 -2.74 15.63 5.69
N THR A 126 -2.57 14.63 6.53
CA THR A 126 -2.94 14.66 7.95
C THR A 126 -1.91 13.87 8.74
N VAL A 127 -1.40 14.43 9.83
CA VAL A 127 -0.58 13.68 10.78
C VAL A 127 -1.50 12.82 11.64
N VAL A 128 -1.21 11.52 11.69
CA VAL A 128 -1.98 10.52 12.44
C VAL A 128 -1.05 9.74 13.37
N LYS A 129 -1.62 9.07 14.36
CA LYS A 129 -0.88 8.16 15.24
C LYS A 129 -1.36 6.73 14.95
N LEU A 130 -0.46 5.89 14.47
CA LEU A 130 -0.69 4.45 14.38
C LEU A 130 -0.48 3.85 15.77
N PRO A 131 -1.38 2.97 16.27
CA PRO A 131 -1.36 2.51 17.66
C PRO A 131 -0.02 1.95 18.14
N VAL A 132 0.69 1.21 17.29
CA VAL A 132 1.96 0.56 17.63
C VAL A 132 3.15 1.14 16.86
N ALA A 133 2.95 1.54 15.60
CA ALA A 133 4.04 2.05 14.75
C ALA A 133 4.43 3.52 14.99
N GLY A 134 3.68 4.26 15.82
CA GLY A 134 4.00 5.65 16.18
C GLY A 134 3.36 6.69 15.24
N GLY A 135 3.95 7.88 15.17
CA GLY A 135 3.47 8.96 14.30
C GLY A 135 3.62 8.62 12.81
N ALA A 136 2.64 9.00 11.99
CA ALA A 136 2.69 8.84 10.54
C ALA A 136 2.05 10.02 9.80
N VAL A 137 2.42 10.22 8.54
CA VAL A 137 1.73 11.17 7.65
C VAL A 137 0.81 10.39 6.73
N ARG A 138 -0.48 10.72 6.75
CA ARG A 138 -1.48 10.17 5.86
C ARG A 138 -1.76 11.16 4.72
N GLU A 139 -1.52 10.76 3.49
CA GLU A 139 -1.88 11.50 2.28
C GLU A 139 -3.14 10.89 1.65
N PHE A 140 -4.11 11.72 1.31
CA PHE A 140 -5.28 11.34 0.53
C PHE A 140 -5.18 11.94 -0.88
N ARG A 141 -5.50 11.14 -1.90
CA ARG A 141 -5.54 11.61 -3.28
C ARG A 141 -6.66 10.92 -4.04
N SER A 142 -7.53 11.71 -4.65
CA SER A 142 -8.49 11.22 -5.65
C SER A 142 -8.01 11.65 -7.04
N GLU A 143 -7.83 10.68 -7.93
CA GLU A 143 -7.44 10.90 -9.31
C GLU A 143 -8.59 10.55 -10.24
N ALA A 144 -8.88 11.42 -11.19
CA ALA A 144 -9.83 11.13 -12.25
C ALA A 144 -9.39 9.91 -13.06
N ALA A 145 -10.35 9.24 -13.70
CA ALA A 145 -10.09 8.11 -14.59
C ALA A 145 -9.07 8.50 -15.67
N SER A 146 -8.02 7.69 -15.79
CA SER A 146 -7.03 7.87 -16.86
C SER A 146 -6.64 6.52 -17.44
N PRO A 147 -7.37 6.03 -18.47
CA PRO A 147 -7.10 4.72 -19.07
C PRO A 147 -5.67 4.57 -19.61
N THR A 148 -5.03 5.67 -20.03
CA THR A 148 -3.65 5.68 -20.52
C THR A 148 -2.61 5.54 -19.43
N THR A 149 -2.87 5.98 -18.20
CA THR A 149 -1.89 5.95 -17.10
C THR A 149 -2.25 4.97 -15.99
N GLN A 150 -3.51 4.54 -15.93
CA GLN A 150 -4.05 3.60 -14.93
C GLN A 150 -4.41 2.25 -15.56
N LEU A 151 -3.62 1.80 -16.55
CA LEU A 151 -3.72 0.45 -17.11
C LEU A 151 -5.11 0.10 -17.65
N GLY A 152 -5.76 1.04 -18.35
CA GLY A 152 -7.11 0.88 -18.89
C GLY A 152 -8.23 1.17 -17.89
N ASN A 153 -7.93 1.62 -16.67
CA ASN A 153 -8.96 1.98 -15.70
C ASN A 153 -9.76 3.20 -16.16
N GLU A 154 -11.07 3.00 -16.32
CA GLU A 154 -12.04 4.01 -16.73
C GLU A 154 -12.75 4.67 -15.54
N LEU A 155 -12.41 4.26 -14.31
CA LEU A 155 -13.00 4.78 -13.08
C LEU A 155 -12.03 5.70 -12.32
N PRO A 156 -12.52 6.72 -11.60
CA PRO A 156 -11.68 7.47 -10.67
C PRO A 156 -11.03 6.53 -9.63
N THR A 157 -9.76 6.81 -9.30
CA THR A 157 -8.99 6.03 -8.32
C THR A 157 -8.81 6.86 -7.05
N THR A 158 -9.19 6.28 -5.92
CA THR A 158 -8.82 6.81 -4.61
C THR A 158 -7.55 6.14 -4.15
N THR A 159 -6.55 6.94 -3.77
CA THR A 159 -5.28 6.51 -3.20
C THR A 159 -5.12 7.10 -1.81
N VAL A 160 -4.73 6.26 -0.85
CA VAL A 160 -4.34 6.69 0.50
C VAL A 160 -2.93 6.20 0.76
N LYS A 161 -2.02 7.09 1.13
CA LYS A 161 -0.66 6.73 1.51
C LYS A 161 -0.40 7.01 2.96
N TYR A 162 0.27 6.07 3.61
CA TYR A 162 0.86 6.26 4.93
C TYR A 162 2.36 6.31 4.78
N TYR A 163 2.96 7.40 5.24
CA TYR A 163 4.40 7.56 5.38
C TYR A 163 4.73 7.37 6.85
N VAL A 164 5.40 6.26 7.16
CA VAL A 164 5.72 5.85 8.52
C VAL A 164 7.24 5.87 8.69
N PRO A 165 7.80 6.70 9.59
CA PRO A 165 9.22 6.69 9.85
C PRO A 165 9.61 5.35 10.49
N VAL A 166 10.73 4.78 10.03
CA VAL A 166 11.28 3.56 10.63
C VAL A 166 12.04 3.96 11.91
N PRO A 167 11.76 3.34 13.07
CA PRO A 167 12.43 3.69 14.31
C PRO A 167 13.96 3.56 14.23
N ALA A 168 14.67 4.52 14.82
CA ALA A 168 16.14 4.59 14.83
C ALA A 168 16.83 4.60 13.45
N THR A 169 16.12 4.99 12.37
CA THR A 169 16.72 5.21 11.05
C THR A 169 16.15 6.47 10.39
N ASP A 170 16.76 6.88 9.26
CA ASP A 170 16.25 7.95 8.39
C ASP A 170 15.34 7.40 7.28
N GLU A 171 14.92 6.13 7.38
CA GLU A 171 14.11 5.45 6.38
C GLU A 171 12.62 5.64 6.64
N TRP A 172 11.84 5.55 5.57
CA TRP A 172 10.40 5.68 5.61
C TRP A 172 9.76 4.48 4.92
N LEU A 173 8.87 3.80 5.64
CA LEU A 173 7.98 2.81 5.09
C LEU A 173 6.75 3.51 4.52
N ILE A 174 6.36 3.16 3.30
CA ILE A 174 5.22 3.72 2.61
C ILE A 174 4.19 2.60 2.40
N LEU A 175 2.99 2.77 2.97
CA LEU A 175 1.83 1.94 2.67
C LEU A 175 0.97 2.69 1.65
N SER A 176 0.93 2.24 0.40
CA SER A 176 0.13 2.85 -0.67
C SER A 176 -1.09 2.01 -0.99
N PHE A 177 -2.25 2.45 -0.51
CA PHE A 177 -3.55 1.83 -0.78
C PHE A 177 -4.20 2.46 -2.00
N SER A 178 -4.83 1.66 -2.87
CA SER A 178 -5.60 2.19 -4.00
C SER A 178 -6.88 1.39 -4.25
N THR A 179 -7.94 2.08 -4.70
CA THR A 179 -9.20 1.46 -5.13
C THR A 179 -9.90 2.30 -6.22
N PRO A 180 -10.41 1.67 -7.30
CA PRO A 180 -11.12 2.36 -8.37
C PRO A 180 -12.65 2.47 -8.11
N LEU A 181 -13.05 2.74 -6.86
CA LEU A 181 -14.47 2.75 -6.46
C LEU A 181 -14.86 3.99 -5.66
N ASP A 182 -15.12 5.09 -6.36
CA ASP A 182 -15.47 6.38 -5.76
C ASP A 182 -16.69 6.34 -4.79
N PRO A 183 -17.81 5.64 -5.09
CA PRO A 183 -18.97 5.62 -4.19
C PRO A 183 -18.70 4.93 -2.83
N LEU A 184 -17.73 4.00 -2.79
CA LEU A 184 -17.31 3.31 -1.57
C LEU A 184 -15.96 3.82 -1.05
N ALA A 185 -15.40 4.88 -1.64
CA ALA A 185 -14.07 5.36 -1.31
C ALA A 185 -13.92 5.64 0.18
N ARG A 186 -14.94 6.26 0.82
CA ARG A 186 -14.91 6.54 2.26
C ARG A 186 -14.88 5.29 3.14
N GLN A 187 -15.66 4.26 2.78
CA GLN A 187 -15.66 2.99 3.52
C GLN A 187 -14.33 2.25 3.32
N MET A 188 -13.81 2.27 2.09
CA MET A 188 -12.51 1.67 1.76
C MET A 188 -11.37 2.38 2.49
N VAL A 189 -11.44 3.71 2.60
CA VAL A 189 -10.53 4.51 3.41
C VAL A 189 -10.54 4.04 4.86
N GLY A 190 -11.72 3.81 5.46
CA GLY A 190 -11.79 3.25 6.82
C GLY A 190 -11.16 1.87 6.96
N LEU A 191 -11.25 1.03 5.92
CA LEU A 191 -10.53 -0.26 5.87
C LEU A 191 -9.02 -0.07 5.78
N PHE A 192 -8.55 0.87 4.95
CA PHE A 192 -7.12 1.19 4.82
C PHE A 192 -6.54 1.71 6.13
N ASP A 193 -7.29 2.59 6.82
CA ASP A 193 -6.94 3.10 8.13
C ASP A 193 -6.84 1.94 9.14
N ALA A 194 -7.82 1.02 9.16
CA ALA A 194 -7.79 -0.15 10.04
C ALA A 194 -6.61 -1.09 9.76
N VAL A 195 -6.22 -1.29 8.49
CA VAL A 195 -5.04 -2.10 8.12
C VAL A 195 -3.77 -1.40 8.58
N ALA A 196 -3.61 -0.10 8.29
CA ALA A 196 -2.45 0.68 8.69
C ALA A 196 -2.26 0.69 10.22
N ASP A 197 -3.35 0.71 10.98
CA ASP A 197 -3.33 0.66 12.45
C ASP A 197 -2.75 -0.65 13.01
N THR A 198 -2.73 -1.73 12.22
CA THR A 198 -2.13 -3.01 12.63
C THR A 198 -0.63 -3.09 12.42
N LEU A 199 -0.03 -2.07 11.77
CA LEU A 199 1.40 -2.02 11.53
C LEU A 199 2.16 -2.03 12.86
N HIS A 200 3.09 -2.96 12.98
CA HIS A 200 4.02 -3.00 14.09
C HIS A 200 5.41 -3.45 13.64
N TRP A 201 6.42 -2.94 14.32
CA TRP A 201 7.83 -3.24 14.09
C TRP A 201 8.26 -4.47 14.89
N THR A 202 9.19 -5.27 14.34
CA THR A 202 9.70 -6.50 14.97
C THR A 202 11.21 -6.67 14.84
#